data_AF-A0A954U1W9-F1
#
_entry.id   AF-A0A954U1W9-F1
#
_cell.length_a   1.000
_cell.length_b   1.000
_cell.length_c   1.000
_cell.angle_alpha   90.00
_cell.angle_beta   90.00
_cell.angle_gamma   90.00
#
_symmetry.space_group_name_H-M   'P 1'
#
loop_
_entity.id
_entity.type
_entity.pdbx_description
1 polymer ?
#
loop_
_entity_poly.entity_id
_entity_poly.type
_entity_poly.pdbx_seq_one_letter_code
_entity_poly.pdbx_strand_id
1 'polypeptide(L)'
;MSDKSVSELDFKLERLRFVYNQIDRLNERFHKYIAQFQTLTTAILGAGAAVFLTWSKGAVGADVSRTVIQGLVGLLIVLGLFIVVFVSTGVISWFDYRNEEVRILEDVVGKGYRHNPKLKNIFRWHEFYLVLMIVATVATGAWFGLMKIIPLIQ
;
A
#
# COMPACT_ATOMS: atom_id res chain seq x y z
N MET A 1 -32.62 -29.96 21.09
CA MET A 1 -31.50 -29.41 20.29
C MET A 1 -30.26 -29.51 21.15
N SER A 2 -29.39 -30.45 20.80
CA SER A 2 -28.46 -31.14 21.70
C SER A 2 -27.09 -30.48 21.60
N ASP A 3 -26.59 -29.96 22.73
CA ASP A 3 -25.23 -29.53 23.12
C ASP A 3 -24.17 -29.33 22.00
N LYS A 4 -23.96 -30.33 21.14
CA LYS A 4 -23.16 -30.26 19.91
C LYS A 4 -23.52 -29.08 18.99
N SER A 5 -24.81 -28.77 18.80
CA SER A 5 -25.22 -27.66 17.92
C SER A 5 -24.86 -26.28 18.47
N VAL A 6 -24.85 -26.15 19.81
CA VAL A 6 -24.45 -24.91 20.49
C VAL A 6 -22.93 -24.74 20.39
N SER A 7 -22.17 -25.81 20.62
CA SER A 7 -20.71 -25.81 20.45
C SER A 7 -20.25 -25.48 19.03
N GLU A 8 -20.94 -25.99 18.00
CA GLU A 8 -20.63 -25.66 16.60
C GLU A 8 -20.90 -24.18 16.27
N LEU A 9 -22.01 -23.64 16.79
CA LEU A 9 -22.34 -22.23 16.62
C LEU A 9 -21.31 -21.33 17.30
N ASP A 10 -20.92 -21.65 18.53
CA ASP A 10 -19.90 -20.92 19.29
C ASP A 10 -18.55 -20.92 18.55
N PHE A 11 -18.14 -22.07 18.00
CA PHE A 11 -16.94 -22.17 17.18
C PHE A 11 -17.01 -21.29 15.92
N LYS A 12 -18.14 -21.31 15.19
CA LYS A 12 -18.34 -20.46 14.00
C LYS A 12 -18.33 -18.98 14.34
N LEU A 13 -18.91 -18.58 15.48
CA LEU A 13 -18.87 -17.21 15.98
C LEU A 13 -17.44 -16.77 16.34
N GLU A 14 -16.66 -17.63 16.98
CA GLU A 14 -15.26 -17.35 17.30
C GLU A 14 -14.42 -17.20 16.02
N ARG A 15 -14.63 -18.07 15.03
CA ARG A 15 -13.99 -17.94 13.72
C ARG A 15 -14.36 -16.63 13.02
N LEU A 16 -15.63 -16.22 13.10
CA LEU A 16 -16.08 -14.95 12.54
C LEU A 16 -15.43 -13.75 13.23
N ARG A 17 -15.32 -13.77 14.56
CA ARG A 17 -14.58 -12.74 15.33
C ARG A 17 -13.11 -12.69 14.92
N PHE A 18 -12.49 -13.84 14.71
CA PHE A 18 -11.12 -13.92 14.21
C PHE A 18 -11.00 -13.27 12.81
N VAL A 19 -11.91 -13.58 11.88
CA VAL A 19 -11.92 -13.00 10.53
C VAL A 19 -12.03 -11.48 10.57
N TYR A 20 -12.96 -10.93 11.37
CA TYR A 20 -13.08 -9.48 11.54
C TYR A 20 -11.81 -8.86 12.12
N ASN A 21 -11.22 -9.47 13.15
CA ASN A 21 -9.94 -9.02 13.70
C ASN A 21 -8.82 -9.03 12.66
N GLN A 22 -8.78 -9.98 11.72
CA GLN A 22 -7.79 -9.99 10.65
C GLN A 22 -8.03 -8.89 9.63
N ILE A 23 -9.29 -8.63 9.27
CA ILE A 23 -9.66 -7.52 8.37
C ILE A 23 -9.27 -6.17 8.99
N ASP A 24 -9.53 -5.96 10.28
CA ASP A 24 -9.15 -4.73 10.97
C ASP A 24 -7.62 -4.56 11.04
N ARG A 25 -6.89 -5.63 11.40
CA ARG A 25 -5.41 -5.63 11.38
C ARG A 25 -4.84 -5.38 9.99
N LEU A 26 -5.53 -5.82 8.95
CA LEU A 26 -5.12 -5.57 7.58
C LEU A 26 -5.26 -4.08 7.26
N ASN A 27 -6.39 -3.47 7.64
CA ASN A 27 -6.63 -2.04 7.47
C ASN A 27 -5.63 -1.18 8.26
N GLU A 28 -5.32 -1.54 9.50
CA GLU A 28 -4.29 -0.83 10.29
C GLU A 28 -2.90 -0.91 9.64
N ARG A 29 -2.54 -2.08 9.07
CA ARG A 29 -1.27 -2.25 8.36
C ARG A 29 -1.20 -1.36 7.12
N PHE A 30 -2.29 -1.24 6.38
CA PHE A 30 -2.37 -0.31 5.25
C PHE A 30 -2.05 1.13 5.64
N HIS A 31 -2.65 1.64 6.71
CA HIS A 31 -2.38 3.00 7.19
C HIS A 31 -0.91 3.18 7.61
N LYS A 32 -0.31 2.19 8.26
CA LYS A 32 1.11 2.20 8.63
C LYS A 32 2.02 2.26 7.39
N TYR A 33 1.72 1.48 6.35
CA TYR A 33 2.50 1.50 5.11
C TYR A 33 2.42 2.83 4.38
N ILE A 34 1.25 3.48 4.37
CA ILE A 34 1.09 4.83 3.77
C ILE A 34 1.91 5.86 4.53
N ALA A 35 1.84 5.85 5.87
CA ALA A 35 2.61 6.78 6.69
C ALA A 35 4.14 6.61 6.48
N GLN A 36 4.60 5.35 6.39
CA GLN A 36 5.99 5.03 6.07
C GLN A 36 6.39 5.52 4.68
N PHE A 37 5.54 5.29 3.67
CA PHE A 37 5.75 5.79 2.31
C PHE A 37 5.88 7.32 2.28
N GLN A 38 4.97 8.04 2.95
CA GLN A 38 5.00 9.50 3.02
C GLN A 38 6.29 10.01 3.69
N THR A 39 6.68 9.39 4.81
CA THR A 39 7.89 9.76 5.55
C THR A 39 9.14 9.59 4.69
N LEU A 40 9.30 8.42 4.08
CA LEU A 40 10.47 8.10 3.26
C LEU A 40 10.50 8.93 1.97
N THR A 41 9.36 9.10 1.31
CA THR A 41 9.25 9.94 0.11
C THR A 41 9.64 11.38 0.43
N THR A 42 9.14 11.94 1.53
CA THR A 42 9.48 13.30 1.96
C THR A 42 10.97 13.44 2.25
N ALA A 43 11.58 12.45 2.91
CA ALA A 43 13.02 12.43 3.16
C ALA A 43 13.84 12.38 1.85
N ILE A 44 13.43 11.55 0.88
CA ILE A 44 14.09 11.44 -0.43
C ILE A 44 14.01 12.77 -1.19
N LEU A 45 12.82 13.37 -1.25
CA LEU A 45 12.62 14.66 -1.92
C LEU A 45 13.41 15.78 -1.24
N GLY A 46 13.42 15.81 0.09
CA GLY A 46 14.22 16.75 0.88
C GLY A 46 15.72 16.61 0.61
N ALA A 47 16.23 15.37 0.58
CA ALA A 47 17.62 15.10 0.23
C ALA A 47 17.94 15.54 -1.21
N GLY A 48 17.05 15.28 -2.17
CA GLY A 48 17.21 15.73 -3.55
C GLY A 48 17.29 17.25 -3.67
N ALA A 49 16.41 17.96 -2.97
CA ALA A 49 16.44 19.43 -2.91
C ALA A 49 17.73 19.95 -2.27
N ALA A 50 18.20 19.32 -1.19
CA ALA A 50 19.45 19.70 -0.53
C ALA A 50 20.67 19.51 -1.45
N VAL A 51 20.74 18.39 -2.18
CA VAL A 51 21.81 18.14 -3.17
C VAL A 51 21.79 19.18 -4.27
N PHE A 52 20.62 19.49 -4.81
CA PHE A 52 20.46 20.50 -5.86
C PHE A 52 20.91 21.90 -5.39
N LEU A 53 20.49 22.32 -4.19
CA LEU A 53 20.89 23.62 -3.62
C LEU A 53 22.39 23.69 -3.28
N THR A 54 22.99 22.56 -2.91
CA THR A 54 24.43 22.50 -2.61
C THR A 54 25.26 22.59 -3.88
N TRP A 55 24.82 21.90 -4.95
CA TRP A 55 25.40 22.03 -6.28
C TRP A 55 25.27 23.46 -6.82
N SER A 56 24.10 24.09 -6.72
CA SER A 56 23.88 25.44 -7.25
C SER A 56 24.76 26.51 -6.57
N LYS A 57 25.26 26.23 -5.36
CA LYS A 57 26.21 27.08 -4.62
C LYS A 57 27.67 26.79 -4.97
N GLY A 58 27.94 25.84 -5.86
CA GLY A 58 29.30 25.42 -6.24
C GLY A 58 30.03 24.62 -5.17
N ALA A 59 29.33 24.14 -4.13
CA ALA A 59 29.96 23.43 -3.02
C ALA A 59 30.22 21.94 -3.31
N VAL A 60 29.55 21.37 -4.31
CA VAL A 60 29.71 19.97 -4.76
C VAL A 60 29.76 19.93 -6.28
N GLY A 61 30.63 19.06 -6.83
CA GLY A 61 30.79 18.88 -8.26
C GLY A 61 29.56 18.25 -8.94
N ALA A 62 29.31 18.64 -10.19
CA ALA A 62 28.16 18.20 -10.98
C ALA A 62 28.03 16.67 -11.07
N ASP A 63 29.14 15.95 -11.25
CA ASP A 63 29.14 14.49 -11.38
C ASP A 63 28.64 13.79 -10.11
N VAL A 64 29.07 14.28 -8.94
CA VAL A 64 28.63 13.77 -7.64
C VAL A 64 27.13 14.04 -7.46
N SER A 65 26.70 15.27 -7.75
CA SER A 65 25.29 15.67 -7.61
C SER A 65 24.36 14.87 -8.53
N ARG A 66 24.75 14.64 -9.80
CA ARG A 66 23.99 13.79 -10.73
C ARG A 66 23.87 12.37 -10.20
N THR A 67 24.99 11.77 -9.76
CA THR A 67 25.02 10.40 -9.25
C THR A 67 24.11 10.24 -8.02
N VAL A 68 24.17 11.18 -7.08
CA VAL A 68 23.33 11.14 -5.88
C VAL A 68 21.85 11.28 -6.25
N ILE A 69 21.49 12.21 -7.15
CA ILE A 69 20.09 12.38 -7.57
C ILE A 69 19.57 11.17 -8.33
N GLN A 70 20.38 10.53 -9.18
CA GLN A 70 20.04 9.26 -9.82
C GLN A 70 19.78 8.16 -8.78
N GLY A 71 20.63 8.07 -7.76
CA GLY A 71 20.44 7.14 -6.65
C GLY A 71 19.15 7.40 -5.87
N LEU A 72 18.83 8.67 -5.59
CA LEU A 72 17.59 9.06 -4.90
C LEU A 72 16.34 8.75 -5.73
N VAL A 73 16.39 8.98 -7.05
CA VAL A 73 15.30 8.57 -7.96
C VAL A 73 15.15 7.04 -7.97
N GLY A 74 16.25 6.30 -8.06
CA GLY A 74 16.23 4.83 -7.98
C GLY A 74 15.61 4.34 -6.68
N LEU A 75 15.98 4.95 -5.55
CA LEU A 75 15.43 4.63 -4.24
C LEU A 75 13.91 4.92 -4.16
N LEU A 76 13.45 6.03 -4.73
CA LEU A 76 12.02 6.37 -4.82
C LEU A 76 11.24 5.32 -5.62
N ILE A 77 11.81 4.83 -6.72
CA ILE A 77 11.19 3.78 -7.56
C ILE A 77 11.10 2.47 -6.77
N VAL A 78 12.18 2.03 -6.14
CA VAL A 78 12.19 0.81 -5.33
C VAL A 78 11.18 0.89 -4.19
N LEU A 79 11.10 2.04 -3.50
CA LEU A 79 10.11 2.28 -2.46
C LEU A 79 8.67 2.18 -3.02
N GLY A 80 8.42 2.78 -4.18
CA GLY A 80 7.13 2.69 -4.86
C GLY A 80 6.72 1.25 -5.17
N LEU A 81 7.63 0.48 -5.78
CA LEU A 81 7.41 -0.93 -6.12
C LEU A 81 7.13 -1.77 -4.87
N PHE A 82 7.88 -1.53 -3.80
CA PHE A 82 7.68 -2.22 -2.53
C PHE A 82 6.24 -2.02 -2.02
N ILE A 83 5.75 -0.78 -1.98
CA ILE A 83 4.38 -0.53 -1.51
C ILE A 83 3.33 -1.16 -2.45
N VAL A 84 3.53 -1.14 -3.76
CA VAL A 84 2.61 -1.81 -4.72
C VAL A 84 2.48 -3.30 -4.40
N VAL A 85 3.59 -3.99 -4.11
CA VAL A 85 3.58 -5.40 -3.71
C VAL A 85 2.81 -5.61 -2.40
N PHE A 86 3.07 -4.79 -1.38
CA PHE A 86 2.39 -4.91 -0.08
C PHE A 86 0.89 -4.64 -0.17
N VAL A 87 0.46 -3.67 -0.98
CA VAL A 87 -0.97 -3.44 -1.18
C VAL A 87 -1.60 -4.60 -1.93
N SER A 88 -0.92 -5.13 -2.95
CA SER A 88 -1.42 -6.26 -3.73
C SER A 88 -1.61 -7.51 -2.87
N THR A 89 -0.66 -7.83 -1.99
CA THR A 89 -0.82 -8.96 -1.05
C THR A 89 -1.94 -8.71 -0.06
N GLY A 90 -2.08 -7.48 0.44
CA GLY A 90 -3.19 -7.13 1.32
C GLY A 90 -4.55 -7.28 0.65
N VAL A 91 -4.70 -6.85 -0.60
CA VAL A 91 -5.91 -7.03 -1.41
C VAL A 91 -6.26 -8.52 -1.53
N ILE A 92 -5.27 -9.38 -1.83
CA ILE A 92 -5.47 -10.82 -1.94
C ILE A 92 -5.94 -11.42 -0.61
N SER A 93 -5.28 -11.07 0.50
CA SER A 93 -5.68 -11.52 1.84
C SER A 93 -7.09 -11.04 2.22
N TRP A 94 -7.46 -9.81 1.88
CA TRP A 94 -8.80 -9.29 2.10
C TRP A 94 -9.85 -10.13 1.35
N PHE A 95 -9.59 -10.49 0.09
CA PHE A 95 -10.51 -11.32 -0.69
C PHE A 95 -10.74 -12.67 -0.02
N ASP A 96 -9.68 -13.29 0.49
CA ASP A 96 -9.76 -14.58 1.18
C ASP A 96 -10.60 -14.48 2.46
N TYR A 97 -10.30 -13.52 3.34
CA TYR A 97 -11.07 -13.28 4.56
C TYR A 97 -12.54 -12.95 4.30
N ARG A 98 -12.84 -12.21 3.24
CA ARG A 98 -14.21 -11.88 2.85
C ARG A 98 -14.98 -13.06 2.29
N ASN A 99 -14.33 -13.93 1.53
CA ASN A 99 -14.94 -15.18 1.08
C ASN A 99 -15.24 -16.10 2.28
N GLU A 100 -14.33 -16.15 3.25
CA GLU A 100 -14.51 -16.91 4.47
C GLU A 100 -15.68 -16.38 5.31
N GLU A 101 -15.77 -15.06 5.50
CA GLU A 101 -16.88 -14.41 6.19
C GLU A 101 -18.23 -14.76 5.56
N VAL A 102 -18.35 -14.67 4.22
CA VAL A 102 -19.58 -15.02 3.51
C VAL A 102 -19.96 -16.47 3.74
N ARG A 103 -18.99 -17.40 3.67
CA ARG A 103 -19.22 -18.82 3.92
C ARG A 103 -19.76 -19.09 5.33
N ILE A 104 -19.15 -18.48 6.34
CA ILE A 104 -19.60 -18.63 7.74
C ILE A 104 -21.00 -18.07 7.93
N LEU A 105 -21.29 -16.91 7.33
CA LEU A 105 -22.61 -16.28 7.43
C LEU A 105 -23.71 -17.07 6.70
N GLU A 106 -23.39 -17.66 5.54
CA GLU A 106 -24.33 -18.54 4.83
C GLU A 106 -24.67 -19.78 5.64
N ASP A 107 -23.69 -20.35 6.36
CA ASP A 107 -23.89 -21.51 7.22
C ASP A 107 -24.72 -21.21 8.48
N VAL A 108 -24.64 -20.00 9.03
CA VAL A 108 -25.29 -19.63 10.30
C VAL A 108 -26.64 -18.95 10.09
N VAL A 109 -26.73 -18.01 9.14
CA VAL A 109 -27.92 -17.17 8.93
C VAL A 109 -28.79 -17.69 7.78
N GLY A 110 -28.16 -18.34 6.81
CA GLY A 110 -28.81 -18.87 5.62
C GLY A 110 -28.24 -18.32 4.32
N LYS A 111 -28.48 -19.06 3.25
CA LYS A 111 -27.97 -18.75 1.91
C LYS A 111 -28.43 -17.38 1.43
N GLY A 112 -27.51 -16.63 0.82
CA GLY A 112 -27.81 -15.32 0.24
C GLY A 112 -27.86 -14.16 1.23
N TYR A 113 -27.55 -14.39 2.52
CA TYR A 113 -27.45 -13.30 3.50
C TYR A 113 -26.41 -12.24 3.08
N ARG A 114 -25.27 -12.69 2.51
CA ARG A 114 -24.20 -11.81 2.05
C ARG A 114 -23.62 -12.30 0.71
N HIS A 115 -23.20 -11.35 -0.12
CA HIS A 115 -22.62 -11.65 -1.44
C HIS A 115 -21.10 -11.73 -1.37
N ASN A 116 -20.51 -12.65 -2.14
CA ASN A 116 -19.07 -12.74 -2.32
C ASN A 116 -18.49 -11.44 -2.90
N PRO A 117 -17.26 -11.07 -2.49
CA PRO A 117 -16.57 -9.92 -3.05
C PRO A 117 -16.38 -10.08 -4.57
N LYS A 118 -16.76 -9.05 -5.33
CA LYS A 118 -16.61 -9.03 -6.79
C LYS A 118 -15.46 -8.09 -7.17
N LEU A 119 -14.53 -8.57 -7.98
CA LEU A 119 -13.41 -7.76 -8.51
C LEU A 119 -13.88 -6.52 -9.30
N LYS A 120 -15.08 -6.56 -9.88
CA LYS A 120 -15.67 -5.40 -10.57
C LYS A 120 -15.90 -4.18 -9.65
N ASN A 121 -15.92 -4.39 -8.33
CA ASN A 121 -16.07 -3.32 -7.34
C ASN A 121 -14.72 -2.80 -6.80
N ILE A 122 -13.58 -3.15 -7.42
CA ILE A 122 -12.25 -2.63 -7.01
C ILE A 122 -12.23 -1.09 -7.00
N PHE A 123 -12.95 -0.42 -7.90
CA PHE A 123 -13.05 1.04 -7.90
C PHE A 123 -13.77 1.63 -6.68
N ARG A 124 -14.42 0.81 -5.84
CA ARG A 124 -15.01 1.26 -4.58
C ARG A 124 -14.00 1.18 -3.43
N TRP A 125 -12.84 0.60 -3.65
CA TRP A 125 -11.81 0.44 -2.62
C TRP A 125 -10.94 1.68 -2.56
N HIS A 126 -10.85 2.28 -1.38
CA HIS A 126 -9.98 3.41 -1.14
C HIS A 126 -8.50 3.03 -1.34
N GLU A 127 -8.15 1.77 -1.09
CA GLU A 127 -6.83 1.18 -1.30
C GLU A 127 -6.38 1.26 -2.76
N PHE A 128 -7.30 1.12 -3.72
CA PHE A 128 -6.99 1.24 -5.14
C PHE A 128 -6.51 2.67 -5.48
N TYR A 129 -7.22 3.68 -4.99
CA TYR A 129 -6.85 5.09 -5.22
C TYR A 129 -5.53 5.45 -4.54
N LEU A 130 -5.23 4.84 -3.40
CA LEU A 130 -3.94 5.01 -2.73
C LEU A 130 -2.78 4.44 -3.56
N VAL A 131 -2.94 3.25 -4.15
CA VAL A 131 -1.92 2.70 -5.07
C VAL A 131 -1.74 3.62 -6.27
N LEU A 132 -2.84 4.08 -6.87
CA LEU A 132 -2.78 5.01 -7.99
C LEU A 132 -2.04 6.30 -7.63
N MET A 133 -2.30 6.87 -6.45
CA MET A 133 -1.63 8.04 -5.93
C MET A 133 -0.12 7.80 -5.73
N ILE A 134 0.27 6.63 -5.22
CA ILE A 134 1.68 6.25 -5.03
C ILE A 134 2.39 6.13 -6.37
N VAL A 135 1.78 5.41 -7.32
CA VAL A 135 2.31 5.27 -8.69
C VAL A 135 2.45 6.64 -9.34
N ALA A 136 1.44 7.51 -9.24
CA ALA A 136 1.49 8.86 -9.78
C ALA A 136 2.60 9.70 -9.13
N THR A 137 2.77 9.63 -7.80
CA THR A 137 3.81 10.33 -7.06
C THR A 137 5.20 9.88 -7.50
N VAL A 138 5.43 8.58 -7.57
CA VAL A 138 6.71 7.98 -7.96
C VAL A 138 7.02 8.31 -9.41
N ALA A 139 6.05 8.15 -10.31
CA ALA A 139 6.21 8.46 -11.73
C ALA A 139 6.53 9.94 -11.95
N THR A 140 5.83 10.84 -11.26
CA THR A 140 6.06 12.29 -11.35
C THR A 140 7.43 12.66 -10.78
N GLY A 141 7.80 12.12 -9.61
CA GLY A 141 9.10 12.37 -8.98
C GLY A 141 10.26 11.84 -9.82
N ALA A 142 10.14 10.63 -10.37
CA ALA A 142 11.15 10.04 -11.25
C ALA A 142 11.26 10.83 -12.57
N TRP A 143 10.13 11.16 -13.20
CA TRP A 143 10.13 12.00 -14.40
C TRP A 143 10.80 13.36 -14.14
N PHE A 144 10.45 14.03 -13.04
CA PHE A 144 11.02 15.32 -12.69
C PHE A 144 12.53 15.24 -12.42
N GLY A 145 12.97 14.26 -11.62
CA GLY A 145 14.38 14.04 -11.32
C GLY A 145 15.20 13.76 -12.58
N LEU A 146 14.73 12.85 -13.43
CA LEU A 146 15.44 12.41 -14.63
C LEU A 146 15.41 13.44 -15.76
N MET A 147 14.26 14.05 -16.02
CA MET A 147 14.05 14.89 -17.21
C MET A 147 14.22 16.38 -16.95
N LYS A 148 14.15 16.83 -15.69
CA LYS A 148 14.28 18.25 -15.34
C LYS A 148 15.51 18.52 -14.51
N ILE A 149 15.75 17.78 -13.44
CA ILE A 149 16.83 18.11 -12.50
C ILE A 149 18.21 17.69 -13.03
N ILE A 150 18.39 16.43 -13.42
CA ILE A 150 19.69 15.93 -13.90
C ILE A 150 20.24 16.74 -15.09
N PRO A 151 19.45 17.11 -16.10
CA PRO A 151 19.94 17.92 -17.22
C PRO A 151 20.35 19.35 -16.86
N LEU A 152 19.81 19.91 -15.77
CA LEU A 152 20.17 21.26 -15.30
C LEU A 152 21.52 21.30 -14.60
N ILE A 153 21.92 20.18 -14.00
CA ILE A 153 23.20 20.03 -13.33
C ILE A 153 24.24 19.86 -14.43
N GLN A 154 24.93 20.91 -14.84
CA GLN A 154 26.00 20.90 -15.85
C GLN A 154 27.37 20.66 -15.23
#